data_AF-W3WRC2-F1
#
_entry.id   AF-W3WRC2-F1
#
_cell.length_a   1.000
_cell.length_b   1.000
_cell.length_c   1.000
_cell.angle_alpha   90.00
_cell.angle_beta   90.00
_cell.angle_gamma   90.00
#
_symmetry.space_group_name_H-M   'P 1'
#
loop_
_entity.id
_entity.type
_entity.pdbx_description
1 polymer ?
#
loop_
_entity_poly.entity_id
_entity_poly.type
_entity_poly.pdbx_seq_one_letter_code
_entity_poly.pdbx_strand_id
1 'polypeptide(L)'
;MSTQSPITPSIRFNYTISVRQQPIAARSCGFGERDRRVIDPPPIVELKIEDPAATPEDIRRGLEVPFSVVHCTIWNEAGNEDISFMPEEYRQQRRLMGTTVASPFNGRDEHGREGCFFCFPDLSVRTAGTFRLRFVMVMVDPMANYIGARHPVRAQTMSDVFTVYSAKDFPGMQASTPLTKKLKEQGCLISIKKGNERGGRGRDDSDGDDDDDDNASGSASTRRKKQRK
;
A
#
# COMPACT_ATOMS: atom_id res chain seq x y z
N MET A 1 18.99 -46.21 14.88
CA MET A 1 17.57 -45.85 15.06
C MET A 1 17.40 -44.43 14.54
N SER A 2 17.01 -44.30 13.28
CA SER A 2 16.89 -43.00 12.61
C SER A 2 15.51 -42.44 12.90
N THR A 3 15.44 -41.39 13.71
CA THR A 3 14.21 -40.63 13.95
C THR A 3 13.85 -39.88 12.68
N GLN A 4 12.86 -40.37 11.95
CA GLN A 4 12.19 -39.58 10.91
C GLN A 4 11.53 -38.39 11.59
N SER A 5 11.94 -37.18 11.22
CA SER A 5 11.21 -35.96 11.51
C SER A 5 9.78 -36.12 10.98
N PRO A 6 8.74 -35.73 11.75
CA PRO A 6 7.38 -35.78 11.24
C PRO A 6 7.27 -34.85 10.03
N ILE A 7 6.96 -35.42 8.87
CA ILE A 7 6.57 -34.68 7.68
C ILE A 7 5.20 -34.09 8.01
N THR A 8 5.18 -32.87 8.55
CA THR A 8 3.93 -32.12 8.68
C THR A 8 3.32 -32.03 7.29
N PRO A 9 2.10 -32.54 7.05
CA PRO A 9 1.48 -32.40 5.75
C PRO A 9 1.40 -30.91 5.46
N SER A 10 2.08 -30.46 4.40
CA SER A 10 2.04 -29.06 4.00
C SER A 10 0.58 -28.74 3.67
N ILE A 11 -0.14 -28.11 4.59
CA ILE A 11 -1.46 -27.58 4.26
C ILE A 11 -1.21 -26.51 3.22
N ARG A 12 -1.43 -26.85 1.96
CA ARG A 12 -1.38 -25.90 0.86
C ARG A 12 -2.71 -25.18 0.87
N PHE A 13 -2.81 -24.14 1.68
CA PHE A 13 -3.98 -23.28 1.73
C PHE A 13 -4.29 -22.75 0.32
N ASN A 14 -5.58 -22.72 -0.03
CA ASN A 14 -6.03 -22.03 -1.23
C ASN A 14 -6.17 -20.54 -0.89
N TYR A 15 -5.24 -19.74 -1.40
CA TYR A 15 -5.19 -18.31 -1.12
C TYR A 15 -5.96 -17.51 -2.15
N THR A 16 -6.79 -16.59 -1.69
CA THR A 16 -7.34 -15.50 -2.51
C THR A 16 -6.99 -14.16 -1.89
N ILE A 17 -7.06 -13.09 -2.68
CA ILE A 17 -6.87 -11.72 -2.20
C ILE A 17 -8.07 -10.89 -2.58
N SER A 18 -8.46 -9.96 -1.72
CA SER A 18 -9.57 -9.03 -2.00
C SER A 18 -9.24 -7.62 -1.55
N VAL A 19 -9.71 -6.62 -2.29
CA VAL A 19 -9.52 -5.21 -1.93
C VAL A 19 -10.47 -4.87 -0.77
N ARG A 20 -9.93 -4.67 0.43
CA ARG A 20 -10.69 -4.29 1.63
C ARG A 20 -10.91 -2.79 1.74
N GLN A 21 -9.99 -2.01 1.19
CA GLN A 21 -10.13 -0.56 1.06
C GLN A 21 -9.87 -0.16 -0.38
N GLN A 22 -10.91 0.31 -1.06
CA GLN A 22 -10.84 0.73 -2.46
C GLN A 22 -10.13 2.08 -2.59
N PRO A 23 -9.32 2.30 -3.64
CA PRO A 23 -8.95 3.65 -4.05
C PRO A 23 -10.20 4.41 -4.50
N ILE A 24 -10.31 5.69 -4.14
CA ILE A 24 -11.46 6.51 -4.55
C ILE A 24 -11.00 7.65 -5.45
N ALA A 25 -9.99 8.40 -5.01
CA ALA A 25 -9.51 9.58 -5.71
C ALA A 25 -8.00 9.73 -5.60
N ALA A 26 -7.40 10.41 -6.57
CA ALA A 26 -6.05 10.94 -6.43
C ALA A 26 -5.94 12.28 -7.16
N ARG A 27 -4.89 13.05 -6.87
CA ARG A 27 -4.50 14.20 -7.68
C ARG A 27 -3.34 13.80 -8.59
N SER A 28 -3.44 14.12 -9.87
CA SER A 28 -2.37 13.89 -10.83
C SER A 28 -1.12 14.67 -10.40
N CYS A 29 0.01 13.98 -10.26
CA CYS A 29 1.27 14.57 -9.78
C CYS A 29 2.07 15.26 -10.90
N GLY A 30 1.66 15.09 -12.16
CA GLY A 30 2.43 15.53 -13.32
C GLY A 30 3.78 14.80 -13.40
N PHE A 31 4.81 15.55 -13.80
CA PHE A 31 6.11 14.99 -14.16
C PHE A 31 7.23 15.25 -13.14
N GLY A 32 6.96 16.07 -12.12
CA GLY A 32 7.86 16.32 -10.99
C GLY A 32 7.48 15.53 -9.74
N GLU A 33 8.31 15.61 -8.69
CA GLU A 33 8.07 14.92 -7.41
C GLU A 33 7.49 15.83 -6.32
N ARG A 34 7.64 17.15 -6.43
CA ARG A 34 7.29 18.11 -5.37
C ARG A 34 5.79 18.16 -5.04
N ASP A 35 4.93 17.98 -6.03
CA ASP A 35 3.48 18.04 -5.87
C ASP A 35 2.83 16.65 -5.79
N ARG A 36 3.62 15.65 -5.40
CA ARG A 36 3.14 14.28 -5.31
C ARG A 36 2.04 14.18 -4.25
N ARG A 37 0.93 13.55 -4.64
CA ARG A 37 -0.20 13.23 -3.76
C ARG A 37 -0.51 11.75 -3.93
N VAL A 38 -0.63 11.06 -2.81
CA VAL A 38 -0.95 9.64 -2.82
C VAL A 38 -2.42 9.42 -3.16
N ILE A 39 -2.74 8.26 -3.72
CA ILE A 39 -4.09 7.77 -3.90
C ILE A 39 -4.76 7.70 -2.53
N ASP A 40 -6.00 8.16 -2.47
CA ASP A 40 -6.76 8.31 -1.24
C ASP A 40 -8.19 7.73 -1.38
N PRO A 41 -8.64 6.94 -0.39
CA PRO A 41 -7.84 6.35 0.69
C PRO A 41 -6.80 5.36 0.12
N PRO A 42 -5.73 5.03 0.87
CA PRO A 42 -4.70 4.13 0.37
C PRO A 42 -5.27 2.73 0.14
N PRO A 43 -4.99 2.04 -0.98
CA PRO A 43 -5.48 0.69 -1.19
C PRO A 43 -4.97 -0.27 -0.12
N ILE A 44 -5.88 -1.08 0.43
CA ILE A 44 -5.56 -2.15 1.36
C ILE A 44 -6.15 -3.44 0.82
N VAL A 45 -5.28 -4.42 0.59
CA VAL A 45 -5.65 -5.75 0.11
C VAL A 45 -5.52 -6.73 1.26
N GLU A 46 -6.48 -7.64 1.41
CA GLU A 46 -6.46 -8.68 2.45
C GLU A 46 -6.32 -10.07 1.81
N LEU A 47 -5.44 -10.88 2.40
CA LEU A 47 -5.33 -12.30 2.13
C LEU A 47 -6.49 -13.07 2.77
N LYS A 48 -7.09 -13.98 2.01
CA LYS A 48 -8.11 -14.90 2.47
C LYS A 48 -7.68 -16.33 2.19
N ILE A 49 -8.09 -17.22 3.08
CA ILE A 49 -7.92 -18.66 2.94
C ILE A 49 -9.30 -19.24 2.65
N GLU A 50 -9.45 -19.82 1.47
CA GLU A 50 -10.69 -20.49 1.06
C GLU A 50 -10.57 -21.98 1.34
N ASP A 51 -10.78 -22.33 2.62
CA ASP A 51 -10.83 -23.72 3.06
C ASP A 51 -11.98 -23.90 4.06
N PRO A 52 -13.11 -24.49 3.64
CA PRO A 52 -14.26 -24.73 4.52
C PRO A 52 -13.96 -25.69 5.69
N ALA A 53 -12.88 -26.48 5.61
CA ALA A 53 -12.51 -27.43 6.65
C ALA A 53 -11.44 -26.88 7.60
N ALA A 54 -10.86 -25.69 7.32
CA ALA A 54 -9.80 -25.12 8.14
C ALA A 54 -10.31 -24.65 9.50
N THR A 55 -9.60 -25.05 10.56
CA THR A 55 -9.85 -24.53 11.91
C THR A 55 -9.37 -23.08 12.03
N PRO A 56 -9.84 -22.31 13.04
CA PRO A 56 -9.30 -20.97 13.30
C PRO A 56 -7.78 -20.95 13.48
N GLU A 57 -7.20 -21.99 14.10
CA GLU A 57 -5.75 -22.16 14.26
C GLU A 57 -5.06 -22.41 12.92
N ASP A 58 -5.67 -23.19 12.01
CA ASP A 58 -5.14 -23.39 10.66
C ASP A 58 -5.16 -22.08 9.87
N ILE A 59 -6.24 -21.30 9.97
CA ILE A 59 -6.34 -19.98 9.33
C ILE A 59 -5.24 -19.07 9.84
N ARG A 60 -5.06 -18.95 11.16
CA ARG A 60 -4.00 -18.13 11.77
C ARG A 60 -2.61 -18.50 11.25
N ARG A 61 -2.29 -19.80 11.23
CA ARG A 61 -1.01 -20.29 10.70
C ARG A 61 -0.87 -20.02 9.20
N GLY A 62 -1.95 -20.13 8.43
CA GLY A 62 -1.95 -19.84 7.00
C GLY A 62 -1.80 -18.36 6.67
N LEU A 63 -2.15 -17.45 7.59
CA LEU A 63 -1.91 -16.01 7.42
C LEU A 63 -0.43 -15.62 7.59
N GLU A 64 0.42 -16.51 8.09
CA GLU A 64 1.87 -16.29 8.18
C GLU A 64 2.54 -16.60 6.83
N VAL A 65 2.59 -15.59 5.96
CA VAL A 65 3.13 -15.69 4.59
C VAL A 65 4.39 -14.82 4.39
N PRO A 66 5.49 -15.04 5.13
CA PRO A 66 6.63 -14.11 5.21
C PRO A 66 7.37 -13.88 3.89
N PHE A 67 7.30 -14.81 2.94
CA PHE A 67 7.93 -14.70 1.62
C PHE A 67 6.93 -14.35 0.51
N SER A 68 5.81 -13.73 0.88
CA SER A 68 4.83 -13.23 -0.07
C SER A 68 4.97 -11.74 -0.33
N VAL A 69 4.62 -11.33 -1.55
CA VAL A 69 4.52 -9.92 -1.94
C VAL A 69 3.28 -9.74 -2.81
N VAL A 70 2.68 -8.56 -2.74
CA VAL A 70 1.65 -8.13 -3.69
C VAL A 70 2.20 -6.98 -4.51
N HIS A 71 2.23 -7.15 -5.83
CA HIS A 71 2.58 -6.11 -6.78
C HIS A 71 1.32 -5.43 -7.34
N CYS A 72 1.37 -4.12 -7.46
CA CYS A 72 0.30 -3.28 -7.98
C CYS A 72 0.68 -2.71 -9.36
N THR A 73 -0.20 -2.90 -10.35
CA THR A 73 -0.13 -2.22 -11.66
C THR A 73 -1.38 -1.38 -11.92
N ILE A 74 -1.29 -0.42 -12.84
CA ILE A 74 -2.42 0.45 -13.21
C ILE A 74 -2.98 0.05 -14.57
N TRP A 75 -4.30 -0.07 -14.62
CA TRP A 75 -5.07 -0.53 -15.76
C TRP A 75 -6.06 0.54 -16.19
N ASN A 76 -6.49 0.46 -17.45
CA ASN A 76 -7.56 1.31 -17.95
C ASN A 76 -8.87 1.09 -17.17
N GLU A 77 -9.84 1.99 -17.34
CA GLU A 77 -11.14 1.93 -16.67
C GLU A 77 -11.88 0.59 -16.87
N ALA A 78 -11.77 0.02 -18.07
CA ALA A 78 -12.35 -1.28 -18.41
C ALA A 78 -11.65 -2.47 -17.72
N GLY A 79 -10.44 -2.27 -17.19
CA GLY A 79 -9.66 -3.31 -16.52
C GLY A 79 -9.08 -4.37 -17.46
N ASN A 80 -9.01 -4.09 -18.78
CA ASN A 80 -8.59 -5.04 -19.80
C ASN A 80 -7.24 -4.73 -20.45
N GLU A 81 -6.65 -3.57 -20.16
CA GLU A 81 -5.35 -3.15 -20.67
C GLU A 81 -4.44 -2.61 -19.55
N ASP A 82 -3.19 -3.10 -19.51
CA ASP A 82 -2.15 -2.57 -18.63
C ASP A 82 -1.59 -1.28 -19.24
N ILE A 83 -1.80 -0.17 -18.56
CA ILE A 83 -1.37 1.17 -18.98
C ILE A 83 -0.30 1.73 -18.02
N SER A 84 0.44 0.84 -17.36
CA SER A 84 1.52 1.20 -16.45
C SER A 84 2.64 1.93 -17.17
N PHE A 85 2.85 1.62 -18.45
CA PHE A 85 3.73 2.41 -19.31
C PHE A 85 2.97 3.60 -19.92
N MET A 86 3.63 4.76 -19.91
CA MET A 86 3.17 5.97 -20.58
C MET A 86 3.52 5.89 -22.07
N PRO A 87 2.75 6.57 -22.96
CA PRO A 87 3.12 6.74 -24.36
C PRO A 87 4.53 7.31 -24.54
N GLU A 88 5.16 7.01 -25.68
CA GLU A 88 6.57 7.35 -25.95
C GLU A 88 6.82 8.86 -25.99
N GLU A 89 5.79 9.67 -26.24
CA GLU A 89 5.88 11.14 -26.19
C GLU A 89 6.27 11.68 -24.80
N TYR A 90 6.08 10.89 -23.74
CA TYR A 90 6.40 11.29 -22.36
C TYR A 90 7.80 10.86 -21.96
N ARG A 91 8.59 11.81 -21.44
CA ARG A 91 9.93 11.54 -20.90
C ARG A 91 9.90 10.51 -19.76
N GLN A 92 8.85 10.51 -18.95
CA GLN A 92 8.63 9.54 -17.87
C GLN A 92 7.87 8.33 -18.38
N GLN A 93 8.48 7.15 -18.26
CA GLN A 93 7.93 5.91 -18.81
C GLN A 93 6.85 5.25 -17.94
N ARG A 94 6.77 5.56 -16.63
CA ARG A 94 5.82 4.93 -15.69
C ARG A 94 4.73 5.88 -15.26
N ARG A 95 3.47 5.43 -15.33
CA ARG A 95 2.28 6.18 -14.92
C ARG A 95 2.07 6.18 -13.40
N LEU A 96 2.27 5.02 -12.77
CA LEU A 96 2.33 4.89 -11.30
C LEU A 96 3.68 5.35 -10.76
N MET A 97 3.65 5.94 -9.58
CA MET A 97 4.83 6.37 -8.82
C MET A 97 4.73 5.89 -7.37
N GLY A 98 5.90 5.76 -6.74
CA GLY A 98 6.05 5.33 -5.36
C GLY A 98 6.22 3.82 -5.21
N THR A 99 5.79 3.31 -4.07
CA THR A 99 5.94 1.91 -3.69
C THR A 99 4.84 1.04 -4.29
N THR A 100 5.13 0.34 -5.40
CA THR A 100 4.18 -0.55 -6.09
C THR A 100 4.17 -1.99 -5.59
N VAL A 101 4.98 -2.31 -4.58
CA VAL A 101 5.06 -3.64 -3.97
C VAL A 101 4.78 -3.52 -2.48
N ALA A 102 3.89 -4.35 -1.96
CA ALA A 102 3.60 -4.44 -0.54
C ALA A 102 3.98 -5.81 0.03
N SER A 103 4.58 -5.79 1.22
CA SER A 103 4.82 -6.96 2.07
C SER A 103 3.60 -7.21 2.97
N PRO A 104 3.43 -8.44 3.49
CA PRO A 104 2.32 -8.76 4.39
C PRO A 104 2.47 -8.03 5.73
N PHE A 105 1.34 -7.58 6.26
CA PHE A 105 1.19 -7.05 7.61
C PHE A 105 0.10 -7.84 8.33
N ASN A 106 0.49 -8.60 9.35
CA ASN A 106 -0.45 -9.36 10.16
C ASN A 106 -0.95 -8.48 11.31
N GLY A 107 -2.27 -8.33 11.41
CA GLY A 107 -2.88 -7.48 12.41
C GLY A 107 -4.39 -7.71 12.51
N ARG A 108 -5.05 -6.85 13.27
CA ARG A 108 -6.51 -6.86 13.44
C ARG A 108 -7.17 -5.76 12.64
N ASP A 109 -8.30 -6.06 12.03
CA ASP A 109 -9.13 -5.09 11.34
C ASP A 109 -9.91 -4.19 12.32
N GLU A 110 -10.67 -3.23 11.78
CA GLU A 110 -11.52 -2.30 12.51
C GLU A 110 -12.62 -2.97 13.36
N HIS A 111 -12.87 -4.26 13.14
CA HIS A 111 -13.81 -5.08 13.89
C HIS A 111 -13.10 -6.04 14.87
N GLY A 112 -11.77 -5.95 15.00
CA GLY A 112 -10.97 -6.78 15.88
C GLY A 112 -10.65 -8.17 15.33
N ARG A 113 -10.92 -8.44 14.04
CA ARG A 113 -10.65 -9.73 13.40
C ARG A 113 -9.22 -9.79 12.89
N GLU A 114 -8.53 -10.88 13.19
CA GLU A 114 -7.16 -11.12 12.70
C GLU A 114 -7.15 -11.35 11.18
N GLY A 115 -6.17 -10.77 10.51
CA GLY A 115 -6.00 -10.84 9.07
C GLY A 115 -4.55 -10.55 8.64
N CYS A 116 -4.28 -10.79 7.35
CA CYS A 116 -3.02 -10.47 6.70
C CYS A 116 -3.30 -9.45 5.60
N PHE A 117 -2.73 -8.25 5.74
CA PHE A 117 -3.00 -7.08 4.92
C PHE A 117 -1.77 -6.66 4.12
N PHE A 118 -1.99 -6.26 2.87
CA PHE A 118 -0.99 -5.64 2.00
C PHE A 118 -1.43 -4.19 1.77
N CYS A 119 -0.70 -3.26 2.38
CA CYS A 119 -1.04 -1.84 2.37
C CYS A 119 -0.22 -1.09 1.32
N PHE A 120 -0.87 -0.21 0.56
CA PHE A 120 -0.25 0.63 -0.45
C PHE A 120 -0.39 2.12 -0.09
N PRO A 121 0.29 2.60 0.96
CA PRO A 121 0.17 3.99 1.42
C PRO A 121 0.81 5.01 0.47
N ASP A 122 1.70 4.54 -0.41
CA ASP A 122 2.61 5.35 -1.20
C ASP A 122 2.42 5.10 -2.70
N LEU A 123 1.18 5.19 -3.19
CA LEU A 123 0.88 5.13 -4.63
C LEU A 123 0.45 6.50 -5.13
N SER A 124 1.01 6.95 -6.23
CA SER A 124 0.62 8.19 -6.91
C SER A 124 0.49 7.98 -8.41
N VAL A 125 -0.31 8.82 -9.07
CA VAL A 125 -0.53 8.73 -10.52
C VAL A 125 -0.10 10.03 -11.19
N ARG A 126 0.66 9.93 -12.29
CA ARG A 126 1.17 11.11 -13.01
C ARG A 126 0.09 11.87 -13.76
N THR A 127 -0.84 11.15 -14.38
CA THR A 127 -1.83 11.69 -15.32
C THR A 127 -3.24 11.66 -14.74
N ALA A 128 -4.03 12.67 -15.05
CA ALA A 128 -5.47 12.63 -14.81
C ALA A 128 -6.15 11.56 -15.68
N GLY A 129 -7.28 11.03 -15.22
CA GLY A 129 -8.05 9.99 -15.90
C GLY A 129 -8.75 9.04 -14.94
N THR A 130 -9.44 8.04 -15.50
CA THR A 130 -10.15 6.97 -14.79
C THR A 130 -9.40 5.66 -14.95
N PHE A 131 -9.14 4.98 -13.84
CA PHE A 131 -8.26 3.82 -13.82
C PHE A 131 -8.75 2.75 -12.85
N ARG A 132 -8.17 1.55 -12.98
CA ARG A 132 -8.23 0.49 -11.97
C ARG A 132 -6.82 0.09 -11.55
N LEU A 133 -6.68 -0.44 -10.35
CA LEU A 133 -5.44 -1.04 -9.84
C LEU A 133 -5.57 -2.56 -9.86
N ARG A 134 -4.60 -3.25 -10.44
CA ARG A 134 -4.49 -4.70 -10.41
C ARG A 134 -3.46 -5.10 -9.37
N PHE A 135 -3.86 -5.98 -8.46
CA PHE A 135 -3.02 -6.53 -7.42
C PHE A 135 -2.71 -7.99 -7.74
N VAL A 136 -1.44 -8.36 -7.72
CA VAL A 136 -0.97 -9.69 -8.04
C VAL A 136 -0.08 -10.19 -6.92
N MET A 137 -0.50 -11.25 -6.25
CA MET A 137 0.24 -11.89 -5.17
C MET A 137 1.17 -12.97 -5.74
N VAL A 138 2.43 -12.94 -5.30
CA VAL A 138 3.42 -13.98 -5.55
C VAL A 138 3.95 -14.45 -4.20
N MET A 139 4.17 -15.77 -4.09
CA MET A 139 4.87 -16.36 -2.94
C MET A 139 6.20 -16.92 -3.43
N VAL A 140 7.28 -16.33 -2.95
CA VAL A 140 8.65 -16.75 -3.23
C VAL A 140 8.99 -17.92 -2.34
N ASP A 141 9.35 -19.06 -2.93
CA ASP A 141 9.93 -20.16 -2.19
C ASP A 141 11.45 -19.95 -2.07
N PRO A 142 11.98 -19.60 -0.88
CA PRO A 142 13.41 -19.35 -0.69
C PRO A 142 14.26 -20.61 -0.92
N MET A 143 13.70 -21.82 -0.76
CA MET A 143 14.40 -23.08 -0.99
C MET A 143 14.46 -23.45 -2.48
N ALA A 144 13.53 -22.94 -3.28
CA ALA A 144 13.52 -23.10 -4.74
C ALA A 144 14.00 -21.83 -5.48
N ASN A 145 14.69 -20.92 -4.80
CA ASN A 145 15.12 -19.64 -5.36
C ASN A 145 16.54 -19.69 -5.93
N TYR A 146 16.66 -20.08 -7.21
CA TYR A 146 17.89 -20.04 -7.99
C TYR A 146 17.82 -18.96 -9.09
N ILE A 147 18.95 -18.64 -9.74
CA ILE A 147 18.97 -17.65 -10.83
C ILE A 147 18.06 -18.13 -11.97
N GLY A 148 17.04 -17.33 -12.30
CA GLY A 148 16.03 -17.69 -13.30
C GLY A 148 14.83 -18.47 -12.75
N ALA A 149 14.77 -18.73 -11.44
CA ALA A 149 13.59 -19.31 -10.80
C ALA A 149 12.36 -18.42 -11.04
N ARG A 150 11.23 -19.07 -11.28
CA ARG A 150 9.93 -18.42 -11.46
C ARG A 150 9.00 -18.89 -10.39
N HIS A 151 8.44 -17.95 -9.64
CA HIS A 151 7.44 -18.22 -8.62
C HIS A 151 6.05 -17.92 -9.20
N PRO A 152 5.08 -18.84 -9.10
CA PRO A 152 3.78 -18.65 -9.71
C PRO A 152 3.00 -17.54 -9.00
N VAL A 153 2.17 -16.85 -9.78
CA VAL A 153 1.10 -16.00 -9.24
C VAL A 153 0.13 -16.88 -8.46
N ARG A 154 -0.17 -16.49 -7.23
CA ARG A 154 -1.02 -17.25 -6.31
C ARG A 154 -2.45 -16.76 -6.29
N ALA A 155 -2.61 -15.45 -6.28
CA ALA A 155 -3.91 -14.80 -6.31
C ALA A 155 -3.78 -13.44 -7.00
N GLN A 156 -4.89 -12.95 -7.54
CA GLN A 156 -4.96 -11.61 -8.11
C GLN A 156 -6.34 -11.02 -7.89
N THR A 157 -6.43 -9.70 -7.79
CA THR A 157 -7.70 -8.97 -7.74
C THR A 157 -7.56 -7.63 -8.45
N MET A 158 -8.68 -7.04 -8.83
CA MET A 158 -8.76 -5.71 -9.41
C MET A 158 -9.52 -4.79 -8.44
N SER A 159 -9.14 -3.52 -8.37
CA SER A 159 -9.90 -2.50 -7.66
C SER A 159 -11.15 -2.10 -8.44
N ASP A 160 -12.02 -1.35 -7.78
CA ASP A 160 -13.03 -0.53 -8.44
C ASP A 160 -12.37 0.58 -9.28
N VAL A 161 -13.16 1.21 -10.15
CA VAL A 161 -12.71 2.38 -10.90
C VAL A 161 -12.51 3.54 -9.92
N PHE A 162 -11.38 4.23 -10.03
CA PHE A 162 -11.09 5.44 -9.27
C PHE A 162 -10.67 6.57 -10.21
N THR A 163 -10.86 7.80 -9.74
CA THR A 163 -10.59 9.00 -10.57
C THR A 163 -9.33 9.71 -10.11
N VAL A 164 -8.44 9.99 -11.06
CA VAL A 164 -7.29 10.87 -10.86
C VAL A 164 -7.64 12.24 -11.43
N TYR A 165 -7.81 13.21 -10.55
CA TYR A 165 -8.22 14.56 -10.88
C TYR A 165 -7.03 15.42 -11.28
N SER A 166 -7.30 16.46 -12.06
CA SER A 166 -6.39 17.59 -12.21
C SER A 166 -6.17 18.29 -10.85
N ALA A 167 -5.15 19.15 -10.76
CA ALA A 167 -4.94 19.95 -9.56
C ALA A 167 -6.14 20.84 -9.18
N LYS A 168 -6.90 21.31 -10.18
CA LYS A 168 -8.02 22.23 -9.96
C LYS A 168 -9.28 21.52 -9.48
N ASP A 169 -9.49 20.29 -9.95
CA ASP A 169 -10.73 19.53 -9.72
C ASP A 169 -10.61 18.55 -8.55
N PHE A 170 -9.43 18.43 -7.95
CA PHE A 170 -9.20 17.49 -6.86
C PHE A 170 -10.02 17.90 -5.61
N PRO A 171 -10.90 17.02 -5.10
CA PRO A 171 -11.80 17.36 -3.99
C PRO A 171 -11.07 17.52 -2.64
N GLY A 172 -9.78 17.19 -2.57
CA GLY A 172 -9.00 17.14 -1.35
C GLY A 172 -8.87 15.72 -0.81
N MET A 173 -8.02 15.57 0.21
CA MET A 173 -7.80 14.30 0.89
C MET A 173 -8.94 14.04 1.88
N GLN A 174 -9.32 12.79 2.02
CA GLN A 174 -10.31 12.34 2.99
C GLN A 174 -9.66 12.03 4.33
N ALA A 175 -10.48 11.98 5.37
CA ALA A 175 -10.06 11.49 6.67
C ALA A 175 -9.73 9.99 6.58
N SER A 176 -8.69 9.55 7.29
CA SER A 176 -8.34 8.14 7.34
C SER A 176 -9.51 7.30 7.86
N THR A 177 -9.76 6.20 7.15
CA THR A 177 -10.79 5.22 7.48
C THR A 177 -10.51 4.53 8.82
N PRO A 178 -11.53 3.89 9.44
CA PRO A 178 -11.33 3.05 10.61
C PRO A 178 -10.28 1.95 10.41
N LEU A 179 -10.28 1.27 9.26
CA LEU A 179 -9.29 0.24 8.94
C LEU A 179 -7.86 0.83 8.90
N THR A 180 -7.67 1.97 8.22
CA THR A 180 -6.37 2.65 8.16
C THR A 180 -5.88 3.03 9.56
N LYS A 181 -6.75 3.62 10.38
CA LYS A 181 -6.42 3.97 11.77
C LYS A 181 -6.03 2.72 12.56
N LYS A 182 -6.81 1.64 12.43
CA LYS A 182 -6.60 0.42 13.19
C LYS A 182 -5.30 -0.30 12.85
N LEU A 183 -4.92 -0.35 11.58
CA LEU A 183 -3.64 -0.94 11.16
C LEU A 183 -2.45 -0.07 11.61
N LYS A 184 -2.57 1.27 11.55
CA LYS A 184 -1.53 2.18 12.04
C LYS A 184 -1.28 2.02 13.54
N GLU A 185 -2.33 1.91 14.36
CA GLU A 185 -2.23 1.65 15.80
C GLU A 185 -1.40 0.40 16.13
N GLN A 186 -1.36 -0.57 15.21
CA GLN A 186 -0.63 -1.83 15.35
C GLN A 186 0.77 -1.79 14.72
N GLY A 187 1.26 -0.62 14.30
CA GLY A 187 2.60 -0.43 13.75
C GLY A 187 2.69 -0.56 12.22
N CYS A 188 1.56 -0.64 11.50
CA CYS A 188 1.60 -0.59 10.04
C CYS A 188 2.13 0.79 9.58
N LEU A 189 3.08 0.80 8.64
CA LEU A 189 3.73 2.00 8.13
C LEU A 189 2.83 2.77 7.14
N ILE A 190 1.75 3.34 7.67
CA ILE A 190 0.78 4.14 6.92
C ILE A 190 0.53 5.48 7.64
N SER A 191 0.14 6.52 6.90
CA SER A 191 -0.09 7.85 7.49
C SER A 191 -1.57 8.07 7.81
N ILE A 192 -1.84 8.78 8.90
CA ILE A 192 -3.19 9.21 9.28
C ILE A 192 -3.45 10.60 8.74
N LYS A 193 -4.58 10.76 8.06
CA LYS A 193 -5.06 12.02 7.51
C LYS A 193 -6.30 12.45 8.30
N LYS A 194 -6.37 13.72 8.68
CA LYS A 194 -7.55 14.31 9.34
C LYS A 194 -8.68 14.57 8.34
N GLY A 195 -8.36 14.71 7.06
CA GLY A 195 -9.29 15.08 6.00
C GLY A 195 -9.53 16.59 5.97
N ASN A 196 -9.93 17.11 4.81
CA ASN A 196 -10.30 18.51 4.69
C ASN A 196 -11.73 18.72 5.22
N GLU A 197 -11.89 19.35 6.38
CA GLU A 197 -13.18 19.87 6.88
C GLU A 197 -13.60 21.11 6.07
N ARG A 198 -13.85 20.98 4.77
CA ARG A 198 -14.32 22.11 3.96
C ARG A 198 -15.82 22.31 4.10
N GLY A 199 -16.16 22.84 5.27
CA GLY A 199 -17.34 23.61 5.61
C GLY A 199 -16.95 24.86 6.40
N GLY A 200 -15.97 25.64 5.94
CA GLY A 200 -15.55 26.88 6.60
C GLY A 200 -14.58 27.69 5.75
N ARG A 201 -14.94 28.91 5.41
CA ARG A 201 -14.15 29.87 4.62
C ARG A 201 -12.87 30.28 5.37
N GLY A 202 -11.74 30.36 4.67
CA GLY A 202 -10.59 31.15 5.12
C GLY A 202 -9.24 30.54 4.72
N ARG A 203 -8.38 31.36 4.11
CA ARG A 203 -6.99 31.08 3.75
C ARG A 203 -6.17 30.65 4.98
N ASP A 204 -5.35 29.62 4.86
CA ASP A 204 -3.87 29.74 4.85
C ASP A 204 -3.25 28.40 4.42
N ASP A 205 -2.30 28.45 3.49
CA ASP A 205 -1.46 27.31 3.11
C ASP A 205 -0.34 27.19 4.15
N SER A 206 -0.51 26.30 5.12
CA SER A 206 0.58 25.75 5.93
C SER A 206 0.13 24.45 6.58
N ASP A 207 0.15 23.37 5.78
CA ASP A 207 0.28 22.05 6.37
C ASP A 207 1.77 21.83 6.62
N GLY A 208 2.17 22.05 7.87
CA GLY A 208 3.48 21.68 8.38
C GLY A 208 3.61 20.16 8.41
N ASP A 209 4.65 19.67 7.76
CA ASP A 209 5.13 18.31 7.93
C ASP A 209 5.65 18.18 9.38
N ASP A 210 4.95 17.41 10.21
CA ASP A 210 5.49 16.88 11.46
C ASP A 210 6.47 15.75 11.09
N ASP A 211 7.74 16.12 10.89
CA ASP A 211 8.87 15.20 10.93
C ASP A 211 9.07 14.76 12.40
N ASP A 212 8.53 13.59 12.76
CA ASP A 212 8.95 12.86 13.97
C ASP A 212 10.36 12.28 13.76
N ASP A 213 11.36 13.11 14.05
CA ASP A 213 12.78 12.74 14.03
C ASP A 213 13.18 12.25 15.45
N ASP A 214 12.92 10.97 15.73
CA ASP A 214 13.47 10.27 16.89
C ASP A 214 14.96 9.98 16.64
N ASN A 215 15.84 10.86 17.16
CA ASN A 215 17.23 10.46 17.36
C ASN A 215 17.83 11.02 18.65
N ALA A 216 17.92 10.14 19.65
CA ALA A 216 18.70 10.35 20.85
C ALA A 216 20.20 10.14 20.56
N SER A 217 20.99 11.21 20.61
CA SER A 217 22.34 11.16 21.20
C SER A 217 22.89 12.58 21.40
N GLY A 218 23.36 12.84 22.63
CA GLY A 218 23.82 14.14 23.05
C GLY A 218 25.18 14.54 22.46
N SER A 219 25.34 15.83 22.20
CA SER A 219 26.54 16.57 22.61
C SER A 219 26.24 18.07 22.62
N ALA A 220 26.64 18.72 23.70
CA ALA A 220 26.52 20.16 23.89
C ALA A 220 27.49 20.90 22.94
N SER A 221 26.99 21.91 22.21
CA SER A 221 27.87 22.96 21.68
C SER A 221 27.19 24.32 21.62
N THR A 222 27.95 25.31 22.09
CA THR A 222 27.57 26.67 22.47
C THR A 222 27.31 27.57 21.25
N ARG A 223 26.12 28.20 21.16
CA ARG A 223 25.81 29.24 20.16
C ARG A 223 26.46 30.59 20.52
N ARG A 224 27.43 31.05 19.73
CA ARG A 224 27.89 32.45 19.70
C ARG A 224 27.07 33.26 18.68
N LYS A 225 26.36 34.30 19.15
CA LYS A 225 25.74 35.35 18.32
C LYS A 225 26.83 36.25 17.73
N LYS A 226 26.80 36.49 16.40
CA LYS A 226 27.60 37.53 15.73
C LYS A 226 26.68 38.67 15.31
N GLN A 227 26.97 39.86 15.84
CA GLN A 227 26.27 41.12 15.64
C GLN A 227 26.80 41.76 14.34
N ARG A 228 25.89 42.22 13.47
CA ARG A 228 26.21 42.97 12.24
C ARG A 228 26.63 44.40 12.61
N LYS A 229 27.65 44.91 11.95
CA LYS A 229 27.91 46.33 11.76
C LYS A 229 27.91 46.60 10.27
#